data_AF-A0A8J6ISJ5-F1
#
_entry.id   AF-A0A8J6ISJ5-F1
#
_cell.length_a   1.000
_cell.length_b   1.000
_cell.length_c   1.000
_cell.angle_alpha   90.00
_cell.angle_beta   90.00
_cell.angle_gamma   90.00
#
_symmetry.space_group_name_H-M   'P 1'
#
loop_
_entity.id
_entity.type
_entity.pdbx_description
1 polymer ?
#
loop_
_entity_poly.entity_id
_entity_poly.type
_entity_poly.pdbx_seq_one_letter_code
_entity_poly.pdbx_strand_id
1 'polypeptide(L)'
;MAATFIVKSLLITLFVMGFSLSAQAASLMNGQRFIESCKQSVASDNDELSPCATFIYGYLSASPYVVSHRTMPEGIGLRAFETRAPSRNSAIKSIKQAQYCVAFPLDKAVTEIEIKVAELDLVTGNELPETLLKNVLDSHFSCPE
;
A
#
# COMPACT_ATOMS: atom_id res chain seq x y z
N MET A 1 -5.27 -63.31 17.23
CA MET A 1 -5.62 -62.06 16.52
C MET A 1 -5.35 -60.88 17.44
N ALA A 2 -4.19 -60.21 17.35
CA ALA A 2 -3.95 -58.92 18.04
C ALA A 2 -2.63 -58.24 17.58
N ALA A 3 -2.24 -58.38 16.31
CA ALA A 3 -0.94 -57.88 15.80
C ALA A 3 -1.08 -56.66 14.87
N THR A 4 -2.19 -55.92 14.92
CA THR A 4 -2.53 -54.90 13.91
C THR A 4 -2.82 -53.51 14.45
N PHE A 5 -2.71 -53.27 15.77
CA PHE A 5 -3.10 -51.97 16.36
C PHE A 5 -1.93 -51.01 16.65
N ILE A 6 -0.68 -51.46 16.62
CA ILE A 6 0.46 -50.61 17.02
C ILE A 6 0.94 -49.69 15.87
N VAL A 7 0.66 -50.06 14.61
CA VAL A 7 1.16 -49.30 13.43
C VAL A 7 0.37 -48.01 13.19
N LYS A 8 -0.91 -47.95 13.57
CA LYS A 8 -1.78 -46.79 13.30
C LYS A 8 -1.57 -45.60 14.24
N SER A 9 -1.02 -45.81 15.44
CA SER A 9 -0.77 -44.71 16.39
C SER A 9 0.52 -43.95 16.15
N LEU A 10 1.47 -44.49 15.38
CA LEU A 10 2.78 -43.86 15.17
C LEU A 10 2.81 -42.89 13.97
N LEU A 11 1.80 -42.95 13.09
CA LEU A 11 1.69 -42.07 11.92
C LEU A 11 0.98 -40.74 12.22
N ILE A 12 0.25 -40.64 13.33
CA ILE A 12 -0.54 -39.45 13.65
C ILE A 12 0.29 -38.41 14.42
N THR A 13 1.32 -38.83 15.17
CA THR A 13 2.23 -37.91 15.87
C THR A 13 3.26 -37.24 14.96
N LEU A 14 3.51 -37.79 13.77
CA LEU A 14 4.46 -37.23 12.80
C LEU A 14 3.85 -36.09 11.94
N PHE A 15 2.52 -35.99 11.86
CA PHE A 15 1.87 -34.91 11.11
C PHE A 15 1.74 -33.60 11.91
N VAL A 16 1.83 -33.64 13.24
CA VAL A 16 1.67 -32.45 14.10
C VAL A 16 2.99 -31.68 14.30
N MET A 17 4.14 -32.28 13.99
CA MET A 17 5.45 -31.59 14.06
C MET A 17 5.87 -30.89 12.76
N GLY A 18 5.07 -31.00 11.68
CA GLY A 18 5.44 -30.47 10.35
C GLY A 18 5.04 -29.02 10.06
N PHE A 19 4.19 -28.40 10.90
CA PHE A 19 3.68 -27.03 10.68
C PHE A 19 4.32 -25.98 11.59
N SER A 20 5.55 -26.21 12.04
CA SER A 20 6.36 -25.17 12.70
C SER A 20 7.29 -24.50 11.70
N LEU A 21 6.76 -23.87 10.64
CA LEU A 21 7.53 -22.92 9.85
C LEU A 21 6.74 -21.64 9.58
N SER A 22 7.23 -20.60 10.26
CA SER A 22 7.03 -19.18 10.04
C SER A 22 5.60 -18.63 10.12
N ALA A 23 5.06 -18.60 11.34
CA ALA A 23 4.57 -17.32 11.85
C ALA A 23 5.80 -16.42 12.07
N GLN A 24 6.45 -15.97 10.98
CA GLN A 24 7.27 -14.78 11.08
C GLN A 24 6.27 -13.71 11.49
N ALA A 25 6.38 -13.28 12.75
CA ALA A 25 5.68 -12.11 13.22
C ALA A 25 5.80 -11.07 12.11
N ALA A 26 4.66 -10.62 11.59
CA ALA A 26 4.61 -9.40 10.81
C ALA A 26 5.17 -8.33 11.74
N SER A 27 6.50 -8.16 11.72
CA SER A 27 7.18 -7.09 12.41
C SER A 27 6.52 -5.85 11.85
N LEU A 28 5.66 -5.20 12.65
CA LEU A 28 4.95 -4.01 12.21
C LEU A 28 6.00 -3.12 11.54
N MET A 29 5.83 -2.91 10.24
CA MET A 29 6.78 -2.13 9.47
C MET A 29 6.77 -0.74 10.10
N ASN A 30 7.92 -0.30 10.62
CA ASN A 30 8.07 1.06 11.13
C ASN A 30 8.59 1.95 9.99
N GLY A 31 8.55 3.27 10.20
CA GLY A 31 8.90 4.24 9.18
C GLY A 31 10.32 4.07 8.63
N GLN A 32 11.29 3.74 9.49
CA GLN A 32 12.66 3.48 9.04
C GLN A 32 12.73 2.28 8.10
N ARG A 33 12.12 1.15 8.48
CA ARG A 33 12.08 -0.07 7.63
C ARG A 33 11.32 0.16 6.33
N PHE A 34 10.28 1.00 6.37
CA PHE A 34 9.56 1.39 5.18
C PHE A 34 10.47 2.15 4.19
N ILE A 35 11.17 3.20 4.65
CA ILE A 35 12.11 3.96 3.81
C ILE A 35 13.24 3.07 3.27
N GLU A 36 13.84 2.24 4.13
CA GLU A 36 14.87 1.27 3.71
C GLU A 36 14.35 0.32 2.63
N SER A 37 13.13 -0.21 2.80
CA SER A 37 12.52 -1.08 1.80
C SER A 37 12.28 -0.36 0.47
N CYS A 38 11.87 0.91 0.48
CA CYS A 38 11.68 1.69 -0.74
C CYS A 38 13.02 1.97 -1.43
N LYS A 39 14.07 2.34 -0.66
CA LYS A 39 15.42 2.53 -1.20
C LYS A 39 15.97 1.26 -1.85
N GLN A 40 15.77 0.10 -1.23
CA GLN A 40 16.18 -1.19 -1.79
C GLN A 40 15.39 -1.54 -3.06
N SER A 41 14.08 -1.30 -3.05
CA SER A 41 13.21 -1.53 -4.19
C SER A 41 13.61 -0.69 -5.41
N VAL A 42 13.80 0.62 -5.22
CA VAL A 42 14.24 1.54 -6.29
C VAL A 42 15.63 1.18 -6.83
N ALA A 43 16.50 0.63 -5.98
CA ALA A 43 17.84 0.21 -6.39
C ALA A 43 17.88 -1.18 -7.05
N SER A 44 16.77 -1.94 -7.01
CA SER A 44 16.70 -3.29 -7.56
C SER A 44 15.98 -3.26 -8.92
N ASP A 45 16.62 -3.79 -9.95
CA ASP A 45 16.00 -3.98 -11.27
C ASP A 45 15.10 -5.23 -11.33
N ASN A 46 14.69 -5.77 -10.19
CA ASN A 46 13.85 -6.97 -10.14
C ASN A 46 12.36 -6.59 -10.19
N ASP A 47 11.61 -7.25 -11.07
CA ASP A 47 10.14 -7.09 -11.20
C ASP A 47 9.34 -7.67 -10.00
N GLU A 48 9.99 -8.01 -8.89
CA GLU A 48 9.32 -8.57 -7.72
C GLU A 48 8.69 -7.46 -6.87
N LEU A 49 7.42 -7.64 -6.49
CA LEU A 49 6.69 -6.67 -5.66
C LEU A 49 7.38 -6.52 -4.30
N SER A 50 8.04 -5.39 -4.10
CA SER A 50 8.71 -5.09 -2.84
C SER A 50 7.70 -4.89 -1.70
N PRO A 51 8.13 -5.04 -0.43
CA PRO A 51 7.28 -4.70 0.72
C PRO A 51 6.84 -3.22 0.71
N CYS A 52 7.70 -2.31 0.23
CA CYS A 52 7.36 -0.91 0.04
C CYS A 52 6.26 -0.73 -1.01
N ALA A 53 6.44 -1.27 -2.22
CA ALA A 53 5.46 -1.20 -3.29
C ALA A 53 4.10 -1.80 -2.87
N THR A 54 4.13 -2.92 -2.15
CA THR A 54 2.92 -3.58 -1.61
C THR A 54 2.20 -2.68 -0.60
N PHE A 55 2.93 -2.04 0.30
CA PHE A 55 2.36 -1.13 1.28
C PHE A 55 1.73 0.10 0.61
N ILE A 56 2.44 0.74 -0.32
CA ILE A 56 1.94 1.90 -1.07
C ILE A 56 0.69 1.50 -1.86
N TYR A 57 0.72 0.37 -2.58
CA TYR A 57 -0.43 -0.12 -3.32
C TYR A 57 -1.65 -0.35 -2.40
N GLY A 58 -1.44 -0.99 -1.25
CA GLY A 58 -2.47 -1.21 -0.25
C GLY A 58 -3.08 0.09 0.26
N TYR A 59 -2.23 1.08 0.56
CA TYR A 59 -2.68 2.41 1.00
C TYR A 59 -3.50 3.12 -0.07
N LEU A 60 -3.01 3.20 -1.31
CA LEU A 60 -3.70 3.90 -2.40
C LEU A 60 -5.01 3.21 -2.79
N SER A 61 -5.03 1.88 -2.83
CA SER A 61 -6.23 1.12 -3.20
C SER A 61 -7.35 1.20 -2.15
N ALA A 62 -6.99 1.36 -0.88
CA ALA A 62 -7.95 1.49 0.23
C ALA A 62 -8.36 2.94 0.50
N SER A 63 -7.60 3.93 0.03
CA SER A 63 -7.82 5.34 0.35
C SER A 63 -8.95 5.96 -0.50
N PRO A 64 -10.03 6.48 0.12
CA PRO A 64 -11.09 7.17 -0.61
C PRO A 64 -10.68 8.58 -1.05
N TYR A 65 -9.50 9.06 -0.63
CA TYR A 65 -9.01 10.41 -0.87
C TYR A 65 -8.01 10.50 -2.03
N VAL A 66 -7.70 9.37 -2.68
CA VAL A 66 -6.78 9.27 -3.81
C VAL A 66 -7.58 9.06 -5.10
N VAL A 67 -7.34 9.89 -6.11
CA VAL A 67 -7.96 9.75 -7.44
C VAL A 67 -6.93 9.88 -8.55
N SER A 68 -7.32 9.49 -9.76
CA SER A 68 -6.50 9.71 -10.95
C SER A 68 -6.49 11.19 -11.34
N HIS A 69 -5.32 11.70 -11.71
CA HIS A 69 -5.21 13.04 -12.32
C HIS A 69 -6.10 13.19 -13.55
N ARG A 70 -6.30 12.11 -14.34
CA ARG A 70 -7.16 12.14 -15.53
C ARG A 70 -8.65 12.23 -15.23
N THR A 71 -9.05 11.94 -13.99
CA THR A 71 -10.45 11.95 -13.57
C THR A 71 -10.84 13.28 -12.94
N MET A 72 -9.86 14.13 -12.60
CA MET A 72 -10.09 15.46 -12.06
C MET A 72 -10.57 16.40 -13.18
N PRO A 73 -11.73 17.05 -13.06
CA PRO A 73 -12.13 18.10 -13.99
C PRO A 73 -11.22 19.32 -13.82
N GLU A 74 -10.83 19.98 -14.91
CA GLU A 74 -9.94 21.15 -14.87
C GLU A 74 -10.70 22.47 -15.18
N GLY A 75 -10.16 23.58 -14.67
CA GLY A 75 -10.61 24.94 -15.01
C GLY A 75 -12.08 25.21 -14.69
N ILE A 76 -12.82 25.76 -15.66
CA ILE A 76 -14.26 26.11 -15.49
C ILE A 76 -15.11 24.86 -15.20
N GLY A 77 -14.67 23.68 -15.67
CA GLY A 77 -15.33 22.41 -15.43
C GLY A 77 -15.32 21.99 -13.97
N LEU A 78 -14.27 22.34 -13.21
CA LEU A 78 -14.13 21.99 -11.79
C LEU A 78 -15.22 22.63 -10.93
N ARG A 79 -15.40 23.96 -11.03
CA ARG A 79 -16.44 24.69 -10.26
C ARG A 79 -17.86 24.23 -10.60
N ALA A 80 -18.12 23.92 -11.87
CA ALA A 80 -19.40 23.38 -12.28
C ALA A 80 -19.62 21.97 -11.72
N PHE A 81 -18.58 21.14 -11.70
CA PHE A 81 -18.62 19.80 -11.12
C PHE A 81 -18.86 19.84 -9.60
N GLU A 82 -18.14 20.67 -8.86
CA GLU A 82 -18.30 20.81 -7.41
C GLU A 82 -19.72 21.19 -7.01
N THR A 83 -20.29 22.18 -7.70
CA THR A 83 -21.60 22.77 -7.36
C THR A 83 -22.79 21.99 -7.92
N ARG A 84 -22.63 21.28 -9.05
CA ARG A 84 -23.77 20.66 -9.78
C ARG A 84 -23.69 19.14 -9.86
N ALA A 85 -22.53 18.52 -9.67
CA ALA A 85 -22.43 17.06 -9.79
C ALA A 85 -23.15 16.37 -8.61
N PRO A 86 -24.01 15.37 -8.87
CA PRO A 86 -24.78 14.71 -7.82
C PRO A 86 -23.88 13.86 -6.93
N SER A 87 -23.81 14.19 -5.64
CA SER A 87 -22.99 13.48 -4.65
C SER A 87 -23.47 12.05 -4.31
N ARG A 88 -24.56 11.57 -4.95
CA ARG A 88 -25.08 10.20 -4.76
C ARG A 88 -24.25 9.16 -5.50
N ASN A 89 -23.47 9.54 -6.50
CA ASN A 89 -22.56 8.65 -7.20
C ASN A 89 -21.25 8.55 -6.42
N SER A 90 -20.83 7.32 -6.08
CA SER A 90 -19.59 7.06 -5.32
C SER A 90 -18.35 7.60 -6.02
N ALA A 91 -18.26 7.52 -7.36
CA ALA A 91 -17.14 8.07 -8.11
C ALA A 91 -17.08 9.61 -8.01
N ILE A 92 -18.24 10.28 -8.11
CA ILE A 92 -18.33 11.74 -7.93
C ILE A 92 -17.98 12.13 -6.50
N LYS A 93 -18.43 11.35 -5.52
CA LYS A 93 -18.10 11.57 -4.11
C LYS A 93 -16.59 11.45 -3.87
N SER A 94 -15.93 10.43 -4.42
CA SER A 94 -14.48 10.28 -4.33
C SER A 94 -13.72 11.44 -4.96
N ILE A 95 -14.16 11.94 -6.13
CA ILE A 95 -13.53 13.12 -6.77
C ILE A 95 -13.71 14.36 -5.90
N LYS A 96 -14.91 14.59 -5.35
CA LYS A 96 -15.17 15.75 -4.46
C LYS A 96 -14.43 15.68 -3.12
N GLN A 97 -14.03 14.50 -2.69
CA GLN A 97 -13.29 14.26 -1.44
C GLN A 97 -11.80 14.06 -1.68
N ALA A 98 -11.35 14.07 -2.94
CA ALA A 98 -9.97 13.81 -3.29
C ALA A 98 -9.05 14.86 -2.67
N GLN A 99 -8.02 14.37 -1.99
CA GLN A 99 -6.91 15.19 -1.49
C GLN A 99 -5.68 15.00 -2.36
N TYR A 100 -5.53 13.80 -2.93
CA TYR A 100 -4.35 13.40 -3.69
C TYR A 100 -4.71 12.95 -5.09
N CYS A 101 -3.94 13.42 -6.06
CA CYS A 101 -4.12 13.17 -7.48
C CYS A 101 -2.87 12.46 -8.01
N VAL A 102 -3.00 11.18 -8.34
CA VAL A 102 -1.85 10.33 -8.76
C VAL A 102 -1.96 9.92 -10.22
N ALA A 103 -0.82 9.50 -10.79
CA ALA A 103 -0.76 8.93 -12.14
C ALA A 103 -1.57 7.63 -12.24
N PHE A 104 -2.12 7.34 -13.43
CA PHE A 104 -2.74 6.04 -13.70
C PHE A 104 -2.12 5.42 -14.95
N PRO A 105 -1.93 4.08 -14.99
CA PRO A 105 -2.43 3.07 -14.05
C PRO A 105 -1.71 3.06 -12.68
N LEU A 106 -2.32 2.40 -11.67
CA LEU A 106 -1.93 2.52 -10.26
C LEU A 106 -0.48 2.06 -9.99
N ASP A 107 0.04 1.11 -10.75
CA ASP A 107 1.43 0.68 -10.76
C ASP A 107 2.40 1.86 -11.01
N LYS A 108 2.08 2.75 -11.94
CA LYS A 108 2.92 3.94 -12.20
C LYS A 108 2.93 4.89 -11.01
N ALA A 109 1.77 5.11 -10.38
CA ALA A 109 1.71 5.93 -9.17
C ALA A 109 2.52 5.31 -8.04
N VAL A 110 2.44 3.99 -7.84
CA VAL A 110 3.23 3.29 -6.83
C VAL A 110 4.72 3.52 -7.07
N THR A 111 5.22 3.35 -8.29
CA THR A 111 6.63 3.59 -8.62
C THR A 111 7.05 5.04 -8.37
N GLU A 112 6.25 6.03 -8.80
CA GLU A 112 6.57 7.45 -8.58
C GLU A 112 6.63 7.80 -7.09
N ILE A 113 5.66 7.30 -6.30
CA ILE A 113 5.60 7.53 -4.86
C ILE A 113 6.76 6.81 -4.15
N GLU A 114 7.07 5.59 -4.56
CA GLU A 114 8.17 4.81 -4.01
C GLU A 114 9.52 5.52 -4.17
N ILE A 115 9.76 6.15 -5.34
CA ILE A 115 10.93 7.01 -5.57
C ILE A 115 10.95 8.17 -4.57
N LYS A 116 9.81 8.83 -4.34
CA LYS A 116 9.72 9.96 -3.38
C LYS A 116 9.91 9.54 -1.93
N VAL A 117 9.44 8.36 -1.54
CA VAL A 117 9.73 7.81 -0.21
C VAL A 117 11.21 7.45 -0.10
N ALA A 118 11.83 6.91 -1.15
CA ALA A 118 13.25 6.57 -1.16
C ALA A 118 14.17 7.80 -1.09
N GLU A 119 13.71 8.98 -1.51
CA GLU A 119 14.45 10.25 -1.37
C GLU A 119 14.47 10.78 0.08
N LEU A 120 13.63 10.25 0.98
CA LEU A 120 13.60 10.70 2.38
C LEU A 120 14.87 10.32 3.15
N ASP A 121 15.28 11.21 4.06
CA ASP A 121 16.28 10.90 5.07
C ASP A 121 15.77 9.84 6.04
N LEU A 122 16.67 9.02 6.56
CA LEU A 122 16.30 8.03 7.56
C LEU A 122 15.81 8.76 8.82
N VAL A 123 14.55 8.55 9.17
CA VAL A 123 13.96 9.09 10.39
C VAL A 123 14.45 8.30 11.61
N THR A 124 14.82 9.04 12.65
CA THR A 124 15.17 8.48 13.95
C THR A 124 13.91 8.40 14.81
N GLY A 125 13.17 7.28 14.76
CA GLY A 125 12.02 7.12 15.65
C GLY A 125 10.98 6.07 15.26
N ASN A 126 9.88 6.07 16.02
CA ASN A 126 8.72 5.18 15.88
C ASN A 126 7.66 5.75 14.91
N GLU A 127 8.07 6.53 13.91
CA GLU A 127 7.12 7.10 12.96
C GLU A 127 6.44 5.97 12.17
N LEU A 128 5.13 6.09 11.98
CA LEU A 128 4.35 5.10 11.27
C LEU A 128 4.55 5.28 9.75
N PRO A 129 4.67 4.19 8.98
CA PRO A 129 4.76 4.28 7.51
C PRO A 129 3.63 5.09 6.88
N GLU A 130 2.41 4.99 7.43
CA GLU A 130 1.25 5.76 6.96
C GLU A 130 1.46 7.27 7.11
N THR A 131 2.14 7.72 8.17
CA THR A 131 2.41 9.14 8.41
C THR A 131 3.43 9.66 7.40
N LEU A 132 4.51 8.91 7.18
CA LEU A 132 5.52 9.25 6.17
C LEU A 132 4.93 9.28 4.76
N LEU A 133 4.15 8.26 4.40
CA LEU A 133 3.51 8.20 3.09
C LEU A 133 2.54 9.37 2.90
N LYS A 134 1.76 9.73 3.92
CA LYS A 134 0.90 10.91 3.87
C LYS A 134 1.72 12.19 3.66
N ASN A 135 2.83 12.38 4.37
CA ASN A 135 3.69 13.56 4.20
C ASN A 135 4.25 13.66 2.77
N VAL A 136 4.61 12.52 2.16
CA VAL A 136 5.03 12.46 0.74
C VAL A 136 3.88 12.84 -0.19
N LEU A 137 2.67 12.32 0.04
CA LEU A 137 1.48 12.65 -0.74
C LEU A 137 1.10 14.14 -0.63
N ASP A 138 1.14 14.70 0.58
CA ASP A 138 0.91 16.12 0.85
C ASP A 138 1.93 17.04 0.16
N SER A 139 3.18 16.58 0.02
CA SER A 139 4.26 17.41 -0.55
C SER A 139 4.34 17.36 -2.08
N HIS A 140 3.91 16.26 -2.69
CA HIS A 140 4.18 15.98 -4.10
C HIS A 140 2.97 15.63 -4.95
N PHE A 141 1.84 15.25 -4.33
CA PHE A 141 0.70 14.66 -5.02
C PHE A 141 -0.64 15.31 -4.65
N SER A 142 -0.66 16.49 -4.04
CA SER A 142 -1.90 17.23 -3.78
C SER A 142 -2.65 17.54 -5.06
N CYS A 143 -3.97 17.34 -5.05
CA CYS A 143 -4.82 17.79 -6.13
C CYS A 143 -4.82 19.33 -6.20
N PRO A 144 -4.89 19.92 -7.40
CA PRO A 144 -5.08 21.36 -7.56
C PRO A 144 -6.45 21.79 -7.02
N GLU A 145 -6.49 22.94 -6.34
CA GLU A 145 -7.73 23.62 -5.90
C GLU A 145 -8.50 24.30 -7.05
#